data_AF-A0A944PRJ7-F1
#
_entry.id   AF-A0A944PRJ7-F1
#
_cell.length_a   1.000
_cell.length_b   1.000
_cell.length_c   1.000
_cell.angle_alpha   90.00
_cell.angle_beta   90.00
_cell.angle_gamma   90.00
#
_symmetry.space_group_name_H-M   'P 1'
#
loop_
_entity.id
_entity.type
_entity.pdbx_description
1 polymer ?
#
loop_
_entity_poly.entity_id
_entity_poly.type
_entity_poly.pdbx_seq_one_letter_code
_entity_poly.pdbx_strand_id
1 'polypeptide(L)'
;MNTPHALHPLHCPGRIPLILLTVLLALAGTALFAPTAAGGEAGGGGAGSFPITFRNDTRGAYADAQIFVTLLGQVTPGQWSYMKPDGTMAPISHQDATAPGHLTKNGVDYPDMSFTAARIGGTVPSPTSIRGGRIYVSLGSPVYIPVSPDDRGWGAPDPRNPNDPNADVYYDWYEYTYVHGQVAFGGNTTQVDQFGFPMTSRLRQTSSGYASWPARARWPRATTPRSSSARSSAPRSAAAWPSTPPPGTARRRTTPARQGTTTPASSTPSA
;
A
#
# COMPACT_ATOMS: atom_id res chain seq x y z
N MET A 1 -28.67 6.95 -66.29
CA MET A 1 -28.61 6.02 -67.44
C MET A 1 -27.15 5.76 -67.77
N ASN A 2 -26.80 4.48 -67.76
CA ASN A 2 -25.69 3.77 -68.41
C ASN A 2 -24.22 4.09 -68.08
N THR A 3 -23.63 3.22 -67.26
CA THR A 3 -22.37 2.51 -67.58
C THR A 3 -22.57 1.62 -68.82
N PRO A 4 -21.51 1.28 -69.58
CA PRO A 4 -20.85 -0.02 -69.33
C PRO A 4 -19.32 -0.10 -69.61
N HIS A 5 -18.71 -1.01 -68.84
CA HIS A 5 -17.61 -1.96 -69.12
C HIS A 5 -16.68 -1.81 -70.34
N ALA A 6 -15.37 -1.95 -70.08
CA ALA A 6 -14.47 -2.74 -70.92
C ALA A 6 -13.44 -3.50 -70.06
N LEU A 7 -13.17 -4.74 -70.46
CA LEU A 7 -12.39 -5.79 -69.81
C LEU A 7 -11.18 -6.19 -70.69
N HIS A 8 -10.11 -6.67 -70.03
CA HIS A 8 -9.05 -7.61 -70.50
C HIS A 8 -7.91 -7.09 -71.42
N PRO A 9 -6.79 -7.83 -71.59
CA PRO A 9 -5.76 -8.23 -70.59
C PRO A 9 -4.32 -8.09 -71.17
N LEU A 10 -3.25 -8.48 -70.44
CA LEU A 10 -2.13 -9.31 -70.92
C LEU A 10 -1.08 -9.57 -69.82
N HIS A 11 -0.77 -10.86 -69.66
CA HIS A 11 0.30 -11.43 -68.86
C HIS A 11 1.67 -11.28 -69.57
N CYS A 12 2.77 -11.19 -68.81
CA CYS A 12 3.86 -12.18 -68.88
C CYS A 12 4.90 -12.04 -67.75
N PRO A 13 5.65 -13.13 -67.43
CA PRO A 13 6.21 -13.41 -66.10
C PRO A 13 7.75 -13.41 -66.03
N GLY A 14 8.30 -13.28 -64.82
CA GLY A 14 9.73 -13.48 -64.52
C GLY A 14 9.93 -14.42 -63.33
N ARG A 15 10.51 -15.60 -63.62
CA ARG A 15 10.89 -16.72 -62.73
C ARG A 15 12.11 -16.40 -61.86
N ILE A 16 12.19 -16.92 -60.61
CA ILE A 16 13.42 -17.35 -59.87
C ILE A 16 13.01 -18.46 -58.83
N PRO A 17 13.86 -19.48 -58.51
CA PRO A 17 13.42 -20.89 -58.48
C PRO A 17 13.23 -21.55 -57.09
N LEU A 18 12.68 -22.77 -57.21
CA LEU A 18 12.42 -23.83 -56.23
C LEU A 18 13.71 -24.52 -55.74
N ILE A 19 13.91 -24.62 -54.43
CA ILE A 19 14.88 -25.55 -53.80
C ILE A 19 14.12 -26.63 -53.03
N LEU A 20 14.70 -27.83 -53.14
CA LEU A 20 14.18 -29.17 -52.94
C LEU A 20 13.82 -29.51 -51.47
N LEU A 21 12.74 -30.29 -51.34
CA LEU A 21 12.21 -30.95 -50.15
C LEU A 21 13.11 -32.11 -49.70
N THR A 22 13.34 -32.25 -48.39
CA THR A 22 13.65 -33.56 -47.77
C THR A 22 12.76 -33.76 -46.55
N VAL A 23 12.01 -34.85 -46.55
CA VAL A 23 11.14 -35.31 -45.44
C VAL A 23 11.90 -36.33 -44.61
N LEU A 24 11.85 -36.23 -43.28
CA LEU A 24 11.95 -37.41 -42.42
C LEU A 24 11.01 -37.25 -41.21
N LEU A 25 10.10 -38.22 -41.08
CA LEU A 25 9.11 -38.37 -40.03
C LEU A 25 9.61 -39.40 -39.02
N ALA A 26 9.62 -39.11 -37.71
CA ALA A 26 9.66 -40.13 -36.67
C ALA A 26 9.08 -39.64 -35.33
N LEU A 27 7.88 -40.19 -35.05
CA LEU A 27 7.22 -40.55 -33.79
C LEU A 27 7.50 -39.83 -32.45
N ALA A 28 6.39 -39.33 -31.88
CA ALA A 28 5.86 -39.51 -30.53
C ALA A 28 6.82 -39.53 -29.31
N GLY A 29 6.72 -38.49 -28.48
CA GLY A 29 7.28 -38.47 -27.11
C GLY A 29 6.52 -37.48 -26.22
N THR A 30 5.66 -38.02 -25.35
CA THR A 30 5.16 -37.47 -24.07
C THR A 30 5.17 -35.96 -23.83
N ALA A 31 3.97 -35.38 -23.75
CA ALA A 31 3.74 -34.07 -23.17
C ALA A 31 4.05 -34.08 -21.66
N LEU A 32 5.11 -33.38 -21.26
CA LEU A 32 5.31 -32.92 -19.89
C LEU A 32 4.98 -31.43 -19.85
N PHE A 33 3.77 -31.09 -19.38
CA PHE A 33 3.50 -29.74 -18.92
C PHE A 33 4.31 -29.49 -17.65
N ALA A 34 5.47 -28.86 -17.79
CA ALA A 34 6.15 -28.22 -16.67
C ALA A 34 5.37 -26.94 -16.31
N PRO A 35 5.13 -26.65 -15.02
CA PRO A 35 4.54 -25.38 -14.66
C PRO A 35 5.56 -24.27 -14.90
N THR A 36 5.21 -23.29 -15.73
CA THR A 36 5.96 -22.04 -15.90
C THR A 36 5.84 -21.22 -14.61
N ALA A 37 6.66 -21.54 -13.62
CA ALA A 37 6.94 -20.64 -12.50
C ALA A 37 8.22 -19.86 -12.84
N ALA A 38 8.07 -18.85 -13.68
CA ALA A 38 9.08 -17.82 -13.88
C ALA A 38 8.44 -16.48 -13.56
N GLY A 39 8.38 -16.18 -12.25
CA GLY A 39 8.21 -14.80 -11.82
C GLY A 39 9.45 -14.05 -12.23
N GLY A 40 9.33 -13.18 -13.23
CA GLY A 40 10.40 -12.30 -13.65
C GLY A 40 10.81 -11.43 -12.47
N GLU A 41 12.09 -11.52 -12.07
CA GLU A 41 12.69 -10.52 -11.21
C GLU A 41 12.79 -9.21 -11.98
N ALA A 42 11.93 -8.26 -11.63
CA ALA A 42 12.00 -6.89 -12.12
C ALA A 42 12.71 -6.00 -11.08
N GLY A 43 13.81 -5.38 -11.52
CA GLY A 43 14.21 -4.04 -11.08
C GLY A 43 15.18 -3.92 -9.89
N GLY A 44 16.48 -3.93 -10.19
CA GLY A 44 17.48 -3.04 -9.57
C GLY A 44 17.60 -3.01 -8.04
N GLY A 45 17.93 -4.13 -7.41
CA GLY A 45 18.21 -4.18 -5.98
C GLY A 45 19.71 -4.28 -5.69
N GLY A 46 20.37 -3.17 -5.35
CA GLY A 46 21.71 -3.21 -4.74
C GLY A 46 21.69 -3.98 -3.41
N ALA A 47 22.86 -4.26 -2.84
CA ALA A 47 22.97 -4.93 -1.54
C ALA A 47 22.06 -4.26 -0.49
N GLY A 48 21.14 -5.02 0.09
CA GLY A 48 20.19 -4.54 1.10
C GLY A 48 18.85 -4.05 0.57
N SER A 49 18.62 -4.03 -0.74
CA SER A 49 17.26 -3.84 -1.28
C SER A 49 16.54 -5.18 -1.37
N PHE A 50 15.20 -5.14 -1.40
CA PHE A 50 14.34 -6.30 -1.65
C PHE A 50 13.14 -5.87 -2.50
N PRO A 51 12.55 -6.77 -3.31
CA PRO A 51 11.40 -6.43 -4.13
C PRO A 51 10.13 -6.28 -3.27
N ILE A 52 9.38 -5.22 -3.51
CA ILE A 52 8.01 -5.03 -3.05
C ILE A 52 7.10 -5.38 -4.21
N THR A 53 6.31 -6.45 -4.06
CA THR A 53 5.42 -6.95 -5.12
C THR A 53 3.96 -6.71 -4.74
N PHE A 54 3.25 -6.02 -5.61
CA PHE A 54 1.82 -5.76 -5.54
C PHE A 54 1.07 -6.81 -6.36
N ARG A 55 0.21 -7.58 -5.70
CA ARG A 55 -0.62 -8.59 -6.35
C ARG A 55 -2.08 -8.15 -6.34
N ASN A 56 -2.66 -7.99 -7.52
CA ASN A 56 -4.07 -7.68 -7.67
C ASN A 56 -4.93 -8.95 -7.55
N ASP A 57 -5.54 -9.11 -6.38
CA ASP A 57 -6.49 -10.19 -6.08
C ASP A 57 -7.94 -9.68 -5.99
N THR A 58 -8.26 -8.55 -6.65
CA THR A 58 -9.61 -7.94 -6.65
C THR A 58 -10.63 -8.71 -7.48
N ARG A 59 -10.22 -9.80 -8.15
CA ARG A 59 -11.08 -10.68 -8.97
C ARG A 59 -11.81 -9.93 -10.10
N GLY A 60 -11.12 -8.98 -10.72
CA GLY A 60 -11.64 -8.20 -11.85
C GLY A 60 -12.45 -6.96 -11.45
N ALA A 61 -12.61 -6.66 -10.16
CA ALA A 61 -13.24 -5.41 -9.73
C ALA A 61 -12.42 -4.17 -10.12
N TYR A 62 -11.09 -4.29 -10.13
CA TYR A 62 -10.17 -3.24 -10.57
C TYR A 62 -9.05 -3.84 -11.42
N ALA A 63 -8.71 -3.20 -12.54
CA ALA A 63 -7.50 -3.50 -13.29
C ALA A 63 -6.26 -2.88 -12.61
N ASP A 64 -5.05 -3.36 -12.90
CA ASP A 64 -3.80 -2.82 -12.31
C ASP A 64 -3.58 -1.33 -12.62
N ALA A 65 -4.14 -0.84 -13.72
CA ALA A 65 -4.13 0.58 -14.07
C ALA A 65 -5.06 1.44 -13.18
N GLN A 66 -5.92 0.81 -12.39
CA GLN A 66 -6.83 1.45 -11.44
C GLN A 66 -6.42 1.19 -9.98
N ILE A 67 -5.26 0.59 -9.76
CA ILE A 67 -4.68 0.38 -8.42
C ILE A 67 -3.50 1.32 -8.29
N PHE A 68 -3.60 2.26 -7.36
CA PHE A 68 -2.60 3.28 -7.11
C PHE A 68 -1.80 2.92 -5.86
N VAL A 69 -0.51 3.24 -5.90
CA VAL A 69 0.45 3.05 -4.82
C VAL A 69 1.07 4.41 -4.49
N THR A 70 1.05 4.78 -3.22
CA THR A 70 1.78 5.93 -2.67
C THR A 70 2.63 5.43 -1.52
N LEU A 71 3.95 5.47 -1.66
CA LEU A 71 4.86 5.05 -0.59
C LEU A 71 5.58 6.26 -0.02
N LEU A 72 5.36 6.52 1.26
CA LEU A 72 5.95 7.63 2.02
C LEU A 72 6.84 7.09 3.14
N GLY A 73 7.93 7.77 3.46
CA GLY A 73 8.78 7.44 4.60
C GLY A 73 10.03 8.31 4.67
N GLN A 74 10.84 8.11 5.70
CA GLN A 74 12.12 8.80 5.83
C GLN A 74 13.25 7.88 5.42
N VAL A 75 13.88 8.16 4.27
CA VAL A 75 15.11 7.49 3.85
C VAL A 75 16.35 8.21 4.37
N THR A 76 16.21 9.51 4.62
CA THR A 76 17.15 10.35 5.36
C THR A 76 16.46 10.84 6.64
N PRO A 77 17.06 10.66 7.83
CA PRO A 77 16.44 11.09 9.08
C PRO A 77 16.01 12.55 9.05
N GLY A 78 14.74 12.82 9.39
CA GLY A 78 14.17 14.16 9.42
C GLY A 78 13.69 14.71 8.06
N GLN A 79 13.88 13.97 6.96
CA GLN A 79 13.36 14.33 5.65
C GLN A 79 12.35 13.28 5.18
N TRP A 80 11.11 13.70 4.94
CA TRP A 80 10.10 12.85 4.33
C TRP A 80 10.32 12.76 2.82
N SER A 81 10.10 11.57 2.29
CA SER A 81 10.24 11.27 0.88
C SER A 81 9.10 10.38 0.41
N TYR A 82 8.78 10.46 -0.88
CA TYR A 82 7.89 9.54 -1.56
C TYR A 82 8.64 8.73 -2.62
N MET A 83 8.11 7.55 -2.94
CA MET A 83 8.66 6.67 -3.97
C MET A 83 8.16 7.06 -5.35
N LYS A 84 9.08 7.11 -6.32
CA LYS A 84 8.78 7.21 -7.75
C LYS A 84 8.61 5.82 -8.37
N PRO A 85 8.00 5.71 -9.57
CA PRO A 85 7.76 4.41 -10.22
C PRO A 85 9.03 3.56 -10.46
N ASP A 86 10.21 4.18 -10.52
CA ASP A 86 11.49 3.49 -10.68
C ASP A 86 12.07 2.96 -9.35
N GLY A 87 11.37 3.15 -8.23
CA GLY A 87 11.79 2.78 -6.88
C GLY A 87 12.72 3.78 -6.20
N THR A 88 13.09 4.88 -6.88
CA THR A 88 13.86 5.95 -6.24
C THR A 88 12.99 6.79 -5.31
N MET A 89 13.61 7.40 -4.30
CA MET A 89 12.92 8.23 -3.31
C MET A 89 13.19 9.71 -3.60
N ALA A 90 12.14 10.52 -3.72
CA ALA A 90 12.22 11.98 -3.82
C ALA A 90 11.75 12.62 -2.53
N PRO A 91 12.40 13.68 -2.03
CA PRO A 91 11.85 14.50 -0.94
C PRO A 91 10.44 14.99 -1.30
N ILE A 92 9.55 15.06 -0.31
CA ILE A 92 8.27 15.74 -0.51
C ILE A 92 8.51 17.24 -0.68
N SER A 93 7.67 17.91 -1.48
CA SER A 93 7.63 19.35 -1.55
C SER A 93 6.19 19.88 -1.65
N HIS A 94 5.87 20.93 -0.90
CA HIS A 94 4.59 21.64 -1.02
C HIS A 94 4.44 22.31 -2.38
N GLN A 95 5.54 22.59 -3.09
CA GLN A 95 5.51 23.16 -4.44
C GLN A 95 4.92 22.18 -5.45
N ASP A 96 5.05 20.87 -5.20
CA ASP A 96 4.50 19.82 -6.06
C ASP A 96 2.96 19.87 -6.14
N ALA A 97 2.30 20.53 -5.17
CA ALA A 97 0.86 20.74 -5.21
C ALA A 97 0.41 21.60 -6.40
N THR A 98 1.31 22.40 -6.99
CA THR A 98 1.00 23.26 -8.14
C THR A 98 1.86 22.95 -9.37
N ALA A 99 2.72 21.94 -9.27
CA ALA A 99 3.58 21.51 -10.38
C ALA A 99 2.76 20.84 -11.49
N PRO A 100 3.29 20.76 -12.73
CA PRO A 100 2.64 20.01 -13.79
C PRO A 100 2.39 18.55 -13.39
N GLY A 101 1.15 18.08 -13.53
CA GLY A 101 0.75 16.72 -13.15
C GLY A 101 0.25 16.57 -11.72
N HIS A 102 0.07 17.67 -10.96
CA HIS A 102 -0.62 17.62 -9.67
C HIS A 102 -2.06 17.06 -9.81
N LEU A 103 -2.61 16.62 -8.69
CA LEU A 103 -4.00 16.19 -8.57
C LEU A 103 -4.87 17.37 -8.12
N THR A 104 -6.11 17.45 -8.60
CA THR A 104 -7.08 18.45 -8.11
C THR A 104 -8.34 17.75 -7.62
N LYS A 105 -8.82 18.10 -6.42
CA LYS A 105 -10.10 17.64 -5.90
C LYS A 105 -10.82 18.75 -5.15
N ASN A 106 -12.09 18.96 -5.49
CA ASN A 106 -12.93 20.00 -4.90
C ASN A 106 -12.30 21.41 -4.97
N GLY A 107 -11.54 21.70 -6.03
CA GLY A 107 -10.84 22.97 -6.21
C GLY A 107 -9.58 23.16 -5.36
N VAL A 108 -9.09 22.10 -4.71
CA VAL A 108 -7.82 22.08 -3.99
C VAL A 108 -6.83 21.19 -4.73
N ASP A 109 -5.59 21.68 -4.88
CA ASP A 109 -4.53 20.95 -5.56
C ASP A 109 -3.63 20.20 -4.57
N TYR A 110 -3.13 19.04 -5.00
CA TYR A 110 -2.34 18.10 -4.20
C TYR A 110 -1.17 17.56 -5.04
N PRO A 111 0.00 17.31 -4.45
CA PRO A 111 1.08 16.60 -5.13
C PRO A 111 0.61 15.23 -5.64
N ASP A 112 0.94 14.88 -6.88
CA ASP A 112 0.79 13.49 -7.34
C ASP A 112 2.01 12.67 -6.93
N MET A 113 1.93 12.06 -5.75
CA MET A 113 2.96 11.14 -5.23
C MET A 113 2.65 9.67 -5.54
N SER A 114 1.67 9.42 -6.41
CA SER A 114 1.16 8.07 -6.68
C SER A 114 1.64 7.54 -8.02
N PHE A 115 1.65 6.22 -8.14
CA PHE A 115 1.77 5.54 -9.43
C PHE A 115 0.89 4.30 -9.47
N THR A 116 0.56 3.82 -10.67
CA THR A 116 -0.30 2.63 -10.80
C THR A 116 0.51 1.34 -10.73
N ALA A 117 -0.11 0.25 -10.25
CA ALA A 117 0.51 -1.07 -10.28
C ALA A 117 0.87 -1.50 -11.72
N ALA A 118 0.06 -1.10 -12.71
CA ALA A 118 0.36 -1.32 -14.12
C ALA A 118 1.64 -0.60 -14.57
N ARG A 119 1.88 0.63 -14.08
CA ARG A 119 3.06 1.43 -14.47
C ARG A 119 4.37 0.76 -14.10
N ILE A 120 4.39 0.03 -12.98
CA ILE A 120 5.58 -0.64 -12.45
C ILE A 120 5.64 -2.14 -12.79
N GLY A 121 4.65 -2.66 -13.55
CA GLY A 121 4.56 -4.10 -13.82
C GLY A 121 4.37 -4.96 -12.56
N GLY A 122 3.82 -4.37 -11.48
CA GLY A 122 3.55 -5.03 -10.21
C GLY A 122 4.69 -5.05 -9.18
N THR A 123 5.93 -4.67 -9.52
CA THR A 123 7.07 -4.77 -8.58
C THR A 123 7.97 -3.54 -8.62
N VAL A 124 8.44 -3.09 -7.44
CA VAL A 124 9.46 -2.04 -7.27
C VAL A 124 10.51 -2.47 -6.25
N PRO A 125 11.77 -1.99 -6.34
CA PRO A 125 12.74 -2.20 -5.29
C PRO A 125 12.40 -1.36 -4.05
N SER A 126 12.52 -1.95 -2.86
CA SER A 126 12.51 -1.19 -1.60
C SER A 126 13.78 -0.34 -1.51
N PRO A 127 13.70 0.88 -0.94
CA PRO A 127 14.90 1.57 -0.49
C PRO A 127 15.65 0.73 0.55
N THR A 128 16.97 0.90 0.62
CA THR A 128 17.84 0.22 1.59
C THR A 128 17.69 0.77 3.02
N SER A 129 17.04 1.92 3.17
CA SER A 129 16.73 2.56 4.44
C SER A 129 15.38 3.26 4.33
N ILE A 130 14.48 2.96 5.25
CA ILE A 130 13.22 3.67 5.43
C ILE A 130 12.72 3.54 6.87
N ARG A 131 12.29 4.67 7.43
CA ARG A 131 11.72 4.77 8.78
C ARG A 131 10.31 5.35 8.68
N GLY A 132 9.38 4.79 9.46
CA GLY A 132 7.99 5.23 9.45
C GLY A 132 7.33 5.09 8.08
N GLY A 133 7.72 4.06 7.32
CA GLY A 133 7.24 3.81 5.98
C GLY A 133 5.75 3.47 5.97
N ARG A 134 5.00 4.09 5.06
CA ARG A 134 3.60 3.77 4.78
C ARG A 134 3.42 3.57 3.29
N ILE A 135 2.85 2.43 2.93
CA ILE A 135 2.44 2.10 1.57
C ILE A 135 0.92 2.22 1.53
N TYR A 136 0.41 3.35 1.04
CA TYR A 136 -1.00 3.48 0.70
C TYR A 136 -1.27 2.72 -0.59
N VAL A 137 -2.33 1.92 -0.57
CA VAL A 137 -2.89 1.31 -1.77
C VAL A 137 -4.32 1.82 -1.89
N SER A 138 -4.67 2.38 -3.06
CA SER A 138 -6.01 2.88 -3.32
C SER A 138 -6.57 2.39 -4.64
N LEU A 139 -7.90 2.29 -4.72
CA LEU A 139 -8.63 1.68 -5.83
C LEU A 139 -9.48 2.73 -6.55
N GLY A 140 -9.37 2.80 -7.87
CA GLY A 140 -10.12 3.71 -8.75
C GLY A 140 -9.64 5.17 -8.76
N SER A 141 -9.02 5.63 -7.68
CA SER A 141 -8.43 6.97 -7.52
C SER A 141 -7.14 6.88 -6.70
N PRO A 142 -6.12 7.73 -6.93
CA PRO A 142 -5.05 7.94 -5.96
C PRO A 142 -5.59 8.53 -4.65
N VAL A 143 -4.77 8.50 -3.61
CA VAL A 143 -4.99 9.26 -2.37
C VAL A 143 -4.51 10.71 -2.54
N TYR A 144 -5.23 11.65 -1.94
CA TYR A 144 -4.95 13.08 -1.97
C TYR A 144 -4.27 13.46 -0.65
N ILE A 145 -2.96 13.64 -0.67
CA ILE A 145 -2.13 13.89 0.51
C ILE A 145 -1.47 15.27 0.37
N PRO A 146 -1.83 16.28 1.19
CA PRO A 146 -1.16 17.56 1.19
C PRO A 146 0.22 17.45 1.85
N VAL A 147 1.15 18.31 1.44
CA VAL A 147 2.48 18.48 2.05
C VAL A 147 2.51 19.78 2.84
N SER A 148 3.14 19.78 4.02
CA SER A 148 3.24 20.97 4.86
C SER A 148 4.05 22.07 4.17
N PRO A 149 3.75 23.36 4.38
CA PRO A 149 4.47 24.47 3.72
C PRO A 149 5.99 24.52 3.97
N ASP A 150 6.49 23.79 4.96
CA ASP A 150 7.91 23.69 5.29
C ASP A 150 8.55 22.36 4.85
N ASP A 151 7.84 21.55 4.07
CA ASP A 151 8.28 20.24 3.54
C ASP A 151 8.66 19.19 4.62
N ARG A 152 8.29 19.44 5.88
CA ARG A 152 8.63 18.56 7.01
C ARG A 152 7.55 17.56 7.38
N GLY A 153 6.40 17.60 6.71
CA GLY A 153 5.30 16.72 7.01
C GLY A 153 4.28 16.64 5.88
N TRP A 154 3.31 15.76 6.08
CA TRP A 154 2.23 15.51 5.13
C TRP A 154 0.94 15.22 5.91
N GLY A 155 -0.20 15.54 5.31
CA GLY A 155 -1.52 15.32 5.92
C GLY A 155 -2.06 13.94 5.59
N ALA A 156 -2.03 13.02 6.54
CA ALA A 156 -2.71 11.73 6.37
C ALA A 156 -4.24 11.93 6.24
N PRO A 157 -4.94 11.05 5.49
CA PRO A 157 -6.40 11.08 5.44
C PRO A 157 -7.03 11.08 6.84
N ASP A 158 -7.95 12.02 7.13
CA ASP A 158 -8.68 12.07 8.40
C ASP A 158 -10.08 11.47 8.24
N PRO A 159 -10.32 10.25 8.74
CA PRO A 159 -11.61 9.60 8.57
C PRO A 159 -12.77 10.29 9.31
N ARG A 160 -12.46 11.24 10.21
CA ARG A 160 -13.44 12.01 11.00
C ARG A 160 -13.85 13.31 10.32
N ASN A 161 -13.09 13.78 9.34
CA ASN A 161 -13.43 14.98 8.59
C ASN A 161 -14.34 14.58 7.40
N PRO A 162 -15.64 14.94 7.42
CA PRO A 162 -16.54 14.61 6.32
C PRO A 162 -16.17 15.29 5.00
N ASN A 163 -15.37 16.37 5.07
CA ASN A 163 -14.85 17.09 3.91
C ASN A 163 -13.41 16.67 3.56
N ASP A 164 -12.88 15.59 4.15
CA ASP A 164 -11.59 15.05 3.73
C ASP A 164 -11.65 14.66 2.24
N PRO A 165 -10.67 15.03 1.41
CA PRO A 165 -10.68 14.71 -0.01
C PRO A 165 -10.65 13.19 -0.28
N ASN A 166 -10.34 12.37 0.72
CA ASN A 166 -10.31 10.92 0.65
C ASN A 166 -11.56 10.25 1.27
N ALA A 167 -12.63 11.00 1.57
CA ALA A 167 -13.85 10.44 2.17
C ALA A 167 -14.53 9.37 1.30
N ASP A 168 -14.39 9.48 -0.03
CA ASP A 168 -14.92 8.62 -1.09
C ASP A 168 -13.84 7.77 -1.79
N VAL A 169 -12.59 7.82 -1.33
CA VAL A 169 -11.48 7.02 -1.88
C VAL A 169 -11.41 5.68 -1.13
N TYR A 170 -11.40 4.57 -1.88
CA TYR A 170 -11.14 3.25 -1.31
C TYR A 170 -9.65 3.08 -1.11
N TYR A 171 -9.17 3.18 0.14
CA TYR A 171 -7.75 2.99 0.46
C TYR A 171 -7.55 2.19 1.74
N ASP A 172 -6.38 1.58 1.85
CA ASP A 172 -5.82 1.03 3.07
C ASP A 172 -4.29 1.25 3.05
N TRP A 173 -3.58 0.94 4.13
CA TRP A 173 -2.12 1.07 4.15
C TRP A 173 -1.39 -0.05 4.87
N TYR A 174 -0.16 -0.29 4.40
CA TYR A 174 0.82 -1.16 5.05
C TYR A 174 1.91 -0.31 5.69
N GLU A 175 2.27 -0.61 6.93
CA GLU A 175 3.32 0.09 7.67
C GLU A 175 4.59 -0.75 7.66
N TYR A 176 5.75 -0.12 7.49
CA TYR A 176 7.02 -0.82 7.64
C TYR A 176 8.21 0.08 7.99
N THR A 177 9.28 -0.54 8.47
CA THR A 177 10.57 0.07 8.73
C THR A 177 11.67 -0.95 8.45
N TYR A 178 12.73 -0.49 7.80
CA TYR A 178 13.87 -1.31 7.43
C TYR A 178 15.10 -0.42 7.24
N VAL A 179 16.24 -0.82 7.79
CA VAL A 179 17.52 -0.14 7.54
C VAL A 179 18.58 -1.21 7.37
N HIS A 180 19.12 -1.35 6.16
CA HIS A 180 20.10 -2.38 5.82
C HIS A 180 21.28 -2.37 6.80
N GLY A 181 21.58 -3.52 7.39
CA GLY A 181 22.66 -3.70 8.35
C GLY A 181 22.42 -3.06 9.74
N GLN A 182 21.26 -2.45 10.00
CA GLN A 182 20.99 -1.75 11.26
C GLN A 182 19.64 -2.13 11.89
N VAL A 183 18.56 -2.12 11.12
CA VAL A 183 17.20 -2.39 11.59
C VAL A 183 16.60 -3.49 10.71
N ALA A 184 16.31 -4.63 11.33
CA ALA A 184 15.62 -5.73 10.66
C ALA A 184 14.25 -5.27 10.14
N PHE A 185 13.74 -5.93 9.09
CA PHE A 185 12.43 -5.63 8.56
C PHE A 185 11.35 -5.81 9.63
N GLY A 186 10.58 -4.75 9.89
CA GLY A 186 9.35 -4.81 10.66
C GLY A 186 8.23 -4.17 9.85
N GLY A 187 7.08 -4.83 9.75
CA GLY A 187 5.93 -4.27 9.05
C GLY A 187 4.63 -5.02 9.30
N ASN A 188 3.50 -4.36 9.03
CA ASN A 188 2.16 -4.82 9.37
C ASN A 188 1.09 -4.21 8.45
N THR A 189 0.02 -4.97 8.18
CA THR A 189 -1.28 -4.34 7.88
C THR A 189 -1.86 -3.79 9.18
N THR A 190 -2.71 -2.77 9.14
CA THR A 190 -3.32 -2.22 10.36
C THR A 190 -4.83 -2.10 10.23
N GLN A 191 -5.53 -2.25 11.35
CA GLN A 191 -6.96 -1.89 11.50
C GLN A 191 -7.16 -0.95 12.70
N VAL A 192 -6.08 -0.29 13.12
CA VAL A 192 -6.10 0.61 14.28
C VAL A 192 -7.06 1.79 14.03
N ASP A 193 -7.09 2.29 12.79
CA ASP A 193 -7.87 3.47 12.41
C ASP A 193 -9.06 3.15 11.53
N GLN A 194 -8.89 2.26 10.55
CA GLN A 194 -9.95 1.86 9.64
C GLN A 194 -9.70 0.47 9.06
N PHE A 195 -10.73 -0.03 8.39
CA PHE A 195 -10.64 -1.12 7.43
C PHE A 195 -11.13 -0.59 6.08
N GLY A 196 -10.27 -0.58 5.06
CA GLY A 196 -10.64 -0.20 3.69
C GLY A 196 -11.06 -1.41 2.88
N PHE A 197 -10.12 -2.31 2.62
CA PHE A 197 -10.36 -3.56 1.88
C PHE A 197 -9.48 -4.70 2.38
N PRO A 198 -9.83 -5.98 2.09
CA PRO A 198 -8.99 -7.11 2.49
C PRO A 198 -7.60 -7.02 1.87
N MET A 199 -6.59 -6.84 2.70
CA MET A 199 -5.17 -6.81 2.31
C MET A 199 -4.40 -7.92 3.03
N THR A 200 -3.48 -8.55 2.32
CA THR A 200 -2.58 -9.56 2.89
C THR A 200 -1.14 -9.20 2.59
N SER A 201 -0.26 -9.37 3.56
CA SER A 201 1.19 -9.23 3.37
C SER A 201 1.87 -10.60 3.50
N ARG A 202 2.90 -10.82 2.68
CA ARG A 202 3.78 -12.00 2.76
C ARG A 202 5.22 -11.53 2.82
N LEU A 203 5.94 -11.94 3.85
CA LEU A 203 7.38 -11.70 3.97
C LEU A 203 8.12 -12.99 3.62
N ARG A 204 9.16 -12.87 2.78
CA ARG A 204 10.06 -13.98 2.42
C ARG A 204 11.50 -13.54 2.60
N GLN A 205 12.31 -14.41 3.17
CA GLN A 205 13.76 -14.25 3.25
C GLN A 205 14.42 -15.52 2.72
N THR A 206 15.08 -15.40 1.57
CA THR A 206 15.68 -16.55 0.87
C THR A 206 16.80 -17.20 1.70
N SER A 207 17.64 -16.39 2.35
CA SER A 207 18.82 -16.89 3.08
C SER A 207 18.50 -17.80 4.26
N SER A 208 17.37 -17.57 4.93
CA SER A 208 16.90 -18.39 6.05
C SER A 208 15.80 -19.39 5.65
N GLY A 209 15.31 -19.33 4.40
CA GLY A 209 14.10 -20.02 3.98
C GLY A 209 12.82 -19.52 4.65
N TYR A 210 12.87 -18.43 5.41
CA TYR A 210 11.72 -17.89 6.13
C TYR A 210 10.65 -17.41 5.15
N ALA A 211 9.41 -17.83 5.38
CA ALA A 211 8.24 -17.33 4.68
C ALA A 211 7.05 -17.31 5.64
N SER A 212 6.44 -16.14 5.82
CA SER A 212 5.24 -16.00 6.63
C SER A 212 4.21 -15.11 5.96
N TRP A 213 2.96 -15.26 6.41
CA TRP A 213 1.85 -14.38 6.11
C TRP A 213 1.56 -13.55 7.36
N PRO A 214 2.45 -12.63 7.74
CA PRO A 214 2.46 -12.03 9.07
C PRO A 214 1.21 -11.19 9.33
N ALA A 215 0.49 -10.74 8.28
CA ALA A 215 -0.68 -9.91 8.47
C ALA A 215 -1.74 -10.12 7.36
N ARG A 216 -3.00 -10.21 7.78
CA ARG A 216 -4.18 -10.28 6.91
C ARG A 216 -5.31 -9.46 7.51
N ALA A 217 -5.66 -8.36 6.85
CA ALA A 217 -6.86 -7.61 7.14
C ALA A 217 -8.09 -8.35 6.58
N ARG A 218 -9.12 -8.54 7.41
CA ARG A 218 -10.43 -9.06 7.00
C ARG A 218 -11.54 -8.17 7.53
N TRP A 219 -12.66 -8.15 6.81
CA TRP A 219 -13.85 -7.40 7.23
C TRP A 219 -14.20 -7.72 8.68
N PRO A 220 -14.22 -6.72 9.57
CA PRO A 220 -14.70 -6.92 10.92
C PRO A 220 -16.21 -7.14 10.89
N ARG A 221 -16.71 -8.18 11.56
CA ARG A 221 -18.16 -8.36 11.79
C ARG A 221 -18.60 -7.33 12.84
N ALA A 222 -18.86 -6.09 12.43
CA ALA A 222 -19.33 -5.03 13.31
C ALA A 222 -20.86 -5.10 13.49
N THR A 223 -21.35 -4.98 14.72
CA THR A 223 -22.77 -4.99 15.10
C THR A 223 -23.41 -3.58 15.11
N THR A 224 -22.71 -2.55 14.62
CA THR A 224 -23.17 -1.15 14.62
C THR A 224 -22.71 -0.46 13.33
N PRO A 225 -23.52 0.39 12.67
CA PRO A 225 -23.10 1.07 11.44
C PRO A 225 -21.95 2.04 11.78
N ARG A 226 -20.74 1.70 11.33
CA ARG A 226 -19.54 2.56 11.40
C ARG A 226 -18.87 2.68 10.03
N SER A 227 -19.67 2.44 8.98
CA SER A 227 -19.22 2.22 7.61
C SER A 227 -19.75 3.31 6.69
N SER A 228 -18.87 3.89 5.89
CA SER A 228 -19.24 4.50 4.60
C SER A 228 -19.19 3.43 3.51
N SER A 229 -19.55 3.78 2.27
CA SER A 229 -19.33 2.89 1.13
C SER A 229 -17.85 2.54 0.95
N ALA A 230 -16.94 3.46 1.31
CA ALA A 230 -15.50 3.31 1.10
C ALA A 230 -14.73 2.56 2.21
N ARG A 231 -15.21 2.60 3.46
CA ARG A 231 -14.48 2.02 4.61
C ARG A 231 -15.35 1.76 5.84
N SER A 232 -14.83 0.97 6.77
CA SER A 232 -15.28 0.93 8.17
C SER A 232 -14.27 1.62 9.10
N SER A 233 -14.72 2.55 9.94
CA SER A 233 -13.84 3.27 10.87
C SER A 233 -13.72 2.54 12.22
N ALA A 234 -12.54 2.60 12.84
CA ALA A 234 -12.30 2.09 14.18
C ALA A 234 -13.10 2.88 15.25
N PRO A 235 -13.37 2.31 16.43
CA PRO A 235 -14.28 2.92 17.42
C PRO A 235 -13.94 4.37 17.81
N ARG A 236 -12.65 4.70 17.98
CA ARG A 236 -12.21 6.06 18.32
C ARG A 236 -11.95 6.95 17.11
N SER A 237 -11.70 6.35 15.96
CA SER A 237 -11.54 7.06 14.68
C SER A 237 -12.88 7.40 14.04
N ALA A 238 -13.99 6.85 14.55
CA ALA A 238 -15.36 7.20 14.20
C ALA A 238 -16.03 8.17 15.20
N ALA A 239 -15.48 8.32 16.41
CA ALA A 239 -16.10 9.10 17.47
C ALA A 239 -15.64 10.57 17.41
N ALA A 240 -16.59 11.50 17.32
CA ALA A 240 -16.34 12.89 17.71
C ALA A 240 -16.08 12.92 19.21
N TRP A 241 -14.98 13.54 19.64
CA TRP A 241 -14.79 13.85 21.05
C TRP A 241 -15.95 14.76 21.48
N PRO A 242 -16.64 14.50 22.61
CA PRO A 242 -17.50 15.51 23.17
C PRO A 242 -16.63 16.74 23.48
N SER A 243 -16.92 17.86 22.83
CA SER A 243 -16.25 19.16 23.03
C SER A 243 -16.51 19.77 24.41
N THR A 244 -17.05 18.98 25.33
CA THR A 244 -17.35 19.35 26.70
C THR A 244 -17.14 18.10 27.55
N PRO A 245 -16.25 18.12 28.56
CA PRO A 245 -16.31 17.08 29.58
C PRO A 245 -17.74 17.08 30.15
N PRO A 246 -18.36 15.92 30.41
CA PRO A 246 -19.67 15.88 31.04
C PRO A 246 -19.61 16.71 32.33
N PRO A 247 -20.56 17.62 32.57
CA PRO A 247 -20.55 18.43 33.77
C PRO A 247 -20.62 17.51 34.99
N GLY A 248 -19.56 17.57 35.80
CA GLY A 248 -19.55 17.11 37.19
C GLY A 248 -19.76 15.63 37.45
N THR A 249 -18.69 14.84 37.41
CA THR A 249 -18.44 13.84 38.47
C THR A 249 -16.95 13.75 38.74
N ALA A 250 -16.40 14.83 39.30
CA ALA A 250 -15.18 14.73 40.10
C ALA A 250 -15.52 13.88 41.34
N ARG A 251 -15.51 12.56 41.22
CA ARG A 251 -15.39 11.68 42.38
C ARG A 251 -13.98 11.88 42.93
N ARG A 252 -13.87 12.86 43.83
CA ARG A 252 -12.75 13.02 44.74
C ARG A 252 -12.56 11.65 45.42
N ARG A 253 -11.52 10.91 45.03
CA ARG A 253 -11.09 9.71 45.76
C ARG A 253 -10.50 10.22 47.08
N THR A 254 -11.35 10.44 48.07
CA THR A 254 -10.92 10.56 49.45
C THR A 254 -10.47 9.16 49.88
N THR A 255 -9.17 8.92 49.83
CA THR A 255 -8.55 7.81 50.56
C THR A 255 -8.83 8.05 52.05
N PRO A 256 -9.54 7.17 52.77
CA PRO A 256 -9.65 7.29 54.22
C PRO A 256 -8.27 7.01 54.82
N ALA A 257 -7.74 7.96 55.59
CA ALA A 257 -6.57 7.72 56.42
C ALA A 257 -6.89 6.59 57.41
N ARG A 258 -6.19 5.46 57.28
CA ARG A 258 -6.24 4.37 58.25
C ARG A 258 -5.56 4.86 59.53
N GLN A 259 -6.34 5.30 60.50
CA GLN A 259 -5.89 5.52 61.87
C GLN A 259 -5.37 4.18 62.41
N GLY A 260 -4.06 4.10 62.64
CA GLY A 260 -3.44 3.00 63.34
C GLY A 260 -3.75 3.12 64.83
N THR A 261 -4.66 2.29 65.32
CA THR A 261 -4.84 2.06 66.76
C THR A 261 -3.73 1.13 67.23
N THR A 262 -2.71 1.69 67.87
CA THR A 262 -1.76 0.96 68.71
C THR A 262 -2.45 0.56 70.01
N THR A 263 -2.44 -0.73 70.33
CA THR A 263 -2.70 -1.24 71.68
C THR A 263 -1.53 -2.15 72.05
N PRO A 264 -0.94 -2.02 73.26
CA PRO A 264 0.36 -2.59 73.58
C PRO A 264 0.24 -4.04 74.06
N ALA A 265 1.21 -4.88 73.72
CA ALA A 265 1.40 -6.18 74.34
C ALA A 265 2.73 -6.19 75.11
N SER A 266 2.58 -6.57 76.36
CA SER A 266 3.52 -6.66 77.48
C SER A 266 4.77 -7.52 77.26
N SER A 267 5.83 -7.11 77.95
CA SER A 267 6.97 -7.89 78.47
C SER A 267 6.58 -9.31 78.93
N THR A 268 7.44 -10.34 78.94
CA THR A 268 8.73 -10.51 79.68
C THR A 268 9.38 -11.89 79.25
N PRO A 269 10.51 -12.41 79.80
CA PRO A 269 11.72 -12.71 79.01
C PRO A 269 12.30 -14.15 79.14
N SER A 270 13.48 -14.33 78.52
CA SER A 270 14.58 -15.27 78.85
C SER A 270 14.51 -16.74 78.42
N ALA A 271 15.46 -17.15 77.55
CA ALA A 271 16.71 -17.82 77.94
C ALA A 271 17.79 -17.57 76.87
#